data_AF-A0A094DLN8-F1
#
_entry.id   AF-A0A094DLN8-F1
#
_cell.length_a   1.000
_cell.length_b   1.000
_cell.length_c   1.000
_cell.angle_alpha   90.00
_cell.angle_beta   90.00
_cell.angle_gamma   90.00
#
_symmetry.space_group_name_H-M   'P 1'
#
loop_
_entity.id
_entity.type
_entity.pdbx_description
1 polymer ?
#
loop_
_entity_poly.entity_id
_entity_poly.type
_entity_poly.pdbx_seq_one_letter_code
_entity_poly.pdbx_strand_id
1 'polypeptide(L)'
;FAGGEPTESNTISLTLNEKHRGYQHNRRSRTFMVGVDENAYSNYALQWMLDEMVDDGDEIICLHVVEKDSKISNDKSVTQKSYRKEAKRLMKEIQDKNAEQRSISIVLEFAVGKLQQTFQKMVSLSSFMNPPCLSLAREDAV
;
A
#
# COMPACT_ATOMS: atom_id res chain seq x y z
N PHE A 1 5.35 -19.57 -33.24
CA PHE A 1 4.92 -19.11 -31.91
C PHE A 1 5.80 -17.93 -31.51
N ALA A 2 5.43 -16.72 -31.91
CA ALA A 2 6.22 -15.51 -31.68
C ALA A 2 5.59 -14.69 -30.54
N GLY A 3 6.45 -14.26 -29.62
CA GLY A 3 6.10 -13.71 -28.31
C GLY A 3 5.16 -12.51 -28.36
N GLY A 4 4.18 -12.52 -27.45
CA GLY A 4 3.49 -11.32 -27.06
C GLY A 4 4.43 -10.47 -26.21
N GLU A 5 4.76 -9.28 -26.70
CA GLU A 5 5.32 -8.23 -25.87
C GLU A 5 4.41 -7.97 -24.67
N PRO A 6 4.97 -7.71 -23.47
CA PRO A 6 4.17 -7.22 -22.36
C PRO A 6 3.73 -5.81 -22.75
N THR A 7 2.49 -5.70 -23.25
CA THR A 7 1.88 -4.40 -23.49
C THR A 7 1.88 -3.67 -22.17
N GLU A 8 2.47 -2.47 -22.15
CA GLU A 8 2.42 -1.52 -21.06
C GLU A 8 0.95 -1.29 -20.68
N SER A 9 0.41 -2.14 -19.81
CA SER A 9 -0.89 -1.88 -19.22
C SER A 9 -0.64 -0.70 -18.31
N ASN A 10 -1.10 0.47 -18.73
CA ASN A 10 -1.10 1.69 -17.94
C ASN A 10 -2.01 1.46 -16.72
N THR A 11 -1.52 0.70 -15.74
CA THR A 11 -2.09 0.59 -14.41
C THR A 11 -1.99 1.99 -13.82
N ILE A 12 -3.11 2.69 -13.78
CA ILE A 12 -3.21 3.98 -13.12
C ILE A 12 -2.96 3.68 -11.64
N SER A 13 -1.78 4.05 -11.13
CA SER A 13 -1.47 3.98 -9.73
C SER A 13 -1.32 5.38 -9.14
N LEU A 14 -1.80 5.53 -7.91
CA LEU A 14 -1.74 6.74 -7.12
C LEU A 14 -1.08 6.39 -5.80
N THR A 15 0.12 6.92 -5.60
CA THR A 15 0.83 6.85 -4.33
C THR A 15 0.50 8.08 -3.50
N LEU A 16 0.02 7.88 -2.28
CA LEU A 16 -0.09 8.92 -1.25
C LEU A 16 0.93 8.62 -0.16
N ASN A 17 1.63 9.65 0.32
CA ASN A 17 2.63 9.51 1.38
C ASN A 17 2.35 10.56 2.45
N GLU A 18 2.19 10.10 3.69
CA GLU A 18 1.91 10.91 4.85
C GLU A 18 2.87 10.51 5.96
N LYS A 19 3.60 11.50 6.48
CA LYS A 19 4.65 11.28 7.47
C LYS A 19 4.32 12.04 8.73
N HIS A 20 4.43 11.37 9.87
CA HIS A 20 4.35 12.05 11.14
C HIS A 20 5.47 13.10 11.25
N ARG A 21 5.21 14.24 11.92
CA ARG A 21 6.20 15.32 12.05
C ARG A 21 7.47 14.87 12.78
N GLY A 22 7.32 13.93 13.70
CA GLY A 22 8.42 13.31 14.45
C GLY A 22 9.10 12.12 13.75
N TYR A 23 8.63 11.73 12.56
CA TYR A 23 9.17 10.57 11.86
C TYR A 23 10.65 10.78 11.52
N GLN A 24 11.49 9.88 12.03
CA GLN A 24 12.90 9.78 11.65
C GLN A 24 13.24 8.33 11.35
N HIS A 25 13.76 8.10 10.15
CA HIS A 25 14.24 6.79 9.75
C HIS A 25 15.58 6.51 10.43
N ASN A 26 15.62 5.42 11.19
CA ASN A 26 16.81 4.91 11.87
C ASN A 26 17.24 3.57 11.29
N ARG A 27 18.45 3.09 11.66
CA ARG A 27 18.97 1.78 11.22
C ARG A 27 18.11 0.58 11.68
N ARG A 28 17.23 0.78 12.66
CA ARG A 28 16.31 -0.25 13.17
C ARG A 28 14.88 -0.12 12.62
N SER A 29 14.61 0.93 11.84
CA SER A 29 13.31 1.10 11.19
C SER A 29 13.04 -0.06 10.26
N ARG A 30 11.85 -0.62 10.38
CA ARG A 30 11.33 -1.68 9.53
C ARG A 30 10.29 -1.10 8.59
N THR A 31 10.12 -1.76 7.45
CA THR A 31 9.05 -1.44 6.50
C THR A 31 8.07 -2.60 6.44
N PHE A 32 6.82 -2.34 6.78
CA PHE A 32 5.73 -3.31 6.70
C PHE A 32 4.90 -3.07 5.45
N MET A 33 4.39 -4.13 4.83
CA MET A 33 3.50 -4.03 3.67
C MET A 33 2.21 -4.80 3.95
N VAL A 34 1.06 -4.14 3.77
CA VAL A 34 -0.26 -4.73 4.04
C VAL A 34 -1.19 -4.48 2.87
N GLY A 35 -1.85 -5.54 2.41
CA GLY A 35 -2.97 -5.42 1.49
C GLY A 35 -4.21 -4.93 2.22
N VAL A 36 -4.77 -3.80 1.79
CA VAL A 36 -5.99 -3.22 2.34
C VAL A 36 -7.07 -3.25 1.25
N ASP A 37 -8.23 -3.78 1.60
CA ASP A 37 -9.42 -3.84 0.74
C ASP A 37 -10.64 -3.23 1.47
N GLU A 38 -11.83 -3.36 0.89
CA GLU A 38 -13.07 -2.90 1.54
C GLU A 38 -13.57 -3.84 2.65
N ASN A 39 -12.87 -4.96 2.89
CA ASN A 39 -13.31 -5.98 3.82
C ASN A 39 -12.87 -5.66 5.27
N ALA A 40 -13.70 -6.04 6.24
CA ALA A 40 -13.41 -5.81 7.66
C ALA A 40 -12.17 -6.58 8.15
N TYR A 41 -11.84 -7.72 7.52
CA TYR A 41 -10.68 -8.53 7.91
C TYR A 41 -9.34 -7.81 7.66
N SER A 42 -9.19 -7.15 6.52
CA SER A 42 -7.96 -6.40 6.21
C SER A 42 -7.80 -5.20 7.14
N ASN A 43 -8.92 -4.55 7.48
CA ASN A 43 -8.96 -3.46 8.44
C ASN A 43 -8.55 -3.88 9.86
N TYR A 44 -9.02 -5.04 10.32
CA TYR A 44 -8.62 -5.59 11.62
C TYR A 44 -7.14 -5.99 11.64
N ALA A 45 -6.65 -6.61 10.57
CA ALA A 45 -5.23 -6.97 10.45
C ALA A 45 -4.32 -5.75 10.44
N LEU A 46 -4.71 -4.69 9.72
CA LEU A 46 -4.00 -3.41 9.73
C LEU A 46 -3.96 -2.79 11.13
N GLN A 47 -5.09 -2.76 11.83
CA GLN A 47 -5.16 -2.21 13.18
C GLN A 47 -4.27 -3.01 14.14
N TRP A 48 -4.36 -4.34 14.12
CA TRP A 48 -3.53 -5.20 14.94
C TRP A 48 -2.02 -4.97 14.67
N MET A 49 -1.63 -4.84 13.41
CA MET A 49 -0.23 -4.55 13.06
C MET A 49 0.22 -3.18 13.60
N LEU A 50 -0.62 -2.15 13.49
CA LEU A 50 -0.33 -0.82 14.02
C LEU A 50 -0.13 -0.84 15.54
N ASP A 51 -0.98 -1.57 16.25
CA ASP A 51 -0.98 -1.61 17.71
C ASP A 51 0.17 -2.47 18.26
N GLU A 52 0.40 -3.65 17.66
CA GLU A 52 1.27 -4.68 18.23
C GLU A 52 2.67 -4.76 17.60
N MET A 53 2.85 -4.33 16.34
CA MET A 53 4.10 -4.56 15.61
C MET A 53 4.88 -3.30 15.25
N VAL A 54 4.19 -2.22 14.93
CA VAL A 54 4.80 -1.01 14.35
C VAL A 54 5.36 -0.12 15.45
N ASP A 55 6.65 0.19 15.43
CA ASP A 55 7.27 1.11 16.39
C ASP A 55 7.57 2.49 15.77
N ASP A 56 7.94 3.45 16.61
CA ASP A 56 8.38 4.78 16.15
C ASP A 56 9.54 4.68 15.14
N GLY A 57 9.40 5.41 14.04
CA GLY A 57 10.37 5.40 12.95
C GLY A 57 10.17 4.24 11.96
N ASP A 58 9.19 3.36 12.13
CA ASP A 58 8.83 2.35 11.14
C ASP A 58 8.01 2.97 9.98
N GLU A 59 8.04 2.30 8.83
CA GLU A 59 7.29 2.66 7.64
C GLU A 59 6.25 1.59 7.30
N ILE A 60 5.08 2.03 6.85
CA ILE A 60 3.98 1.14 6.46
C ILE A 60 3.59 1.46 5.02
N ILE A 61 3.54 0.43 4.20
CA ILE A 61 3.10 0.47 2.81
C ILE A 61 1.75 -0.26 2.72
N CYS A 62 0.68 0.50 2.63
CA CYS A 62 -0.68 0.00 2.40
C CYS A 62 -0.92 -0.15 0.90
N LEU A 63 -1.30 -1.35 0.47
CA LEU A 63 -1.60 -1.68 -0.91
C LEU A 63 -3.09 -1.83 -1.10
N HIS A 64 -3.69 -0.98 -1.93
CA HIS A 64 -5.08 -1.09 -2.32
C HIS A 64 -5.19 -1.25 -3.83
N VAL A 65 -5.80 -2.34 -4.29
CA VAL A 65 -5.97 -2.60 -5.72
C VAL A 65 -7.44 -2.67 -6.08
N VAL A 66 -7.85 -1.80 -6.99
CA VAL A 66 -9.20 -1.74 -7.53
C VAL A 66 -9.24 -2.44 -8.88
N GLU A 67 -10.19 -3.35 -9.06
CA GLU A 67 -10.45 -3.95 -10.36
C GLU A 67 -11.15 -2.95 -11.28
N LYS A 68 -10.67 -2.86 -12.53
CA LYS A 68 -11.30 -2.00 -13.52
C LYS A 68 -12.56 -2.67 -14.05
N ASP A 69 -13.72 -2.32 -13.50
CA ASP A 69 -14.99 -2.73 -14.06
C ASP A 69 -15.14 -2.19 -15.49
N SER A 70 -15.21 -3.11 -16.45
CA SER A 70 -15.28 -2.83 -17.88
C SER A 70 -16.59 -2.17 -18.35
N LYS A 71 -17.51 -1.85 -17.41
CA LYS A 71 -18.87 -1.37 -17.71
C LYS A 71 -19.12 0.11 -17.34
N ILE A 72 -18.22 0.80 -16.63
CA ILE A 72 -18.42 2.18 -16.21
C ILE A 72 -17.80 3.15 -17.24
N SER A 73 -18.60 3.45 -18.26
CA SER A 73 -18.78 4.74 -18.95
C SER A 73 -17.58 5.71 -19.05
N ASN A 74 -17.01 5.81 -20.26
CA ASN A 74 -16.49 6.96 -21.04
C ASN A 74 -15.98 8.30 -20.44
N ASP A 75 -16.05 8.58 -19.14
CA ASP A 75 -15.52 9.83 -18.57
C ASP A 75 -14.34 9.58 -17.63
N LYS A 76 -13.16 9.41 -18.23
CA LYS A 76 -11.88 9.18 -17.55
C LYS A 76 -11.57 10.25 -16.49
N SER A 77 -12.11 11.46 -16.65
CA SER A 77 -11.81 12.60 -15.77
C SER A 77 -12.57 12.52 -14.43
N VAL A 78 -13.80 12.02 -14.46
CA VAL A 78 -14.66 11.87 -13.27
C VAL A 78 -14.21 10.68 -12.43
N THR A 79 -13.86 9.56 -13.08
CA THR A 79 -13.37 8.37 -12.37
C THR A 79 -12.05 8.65 -11.65
N GLN A 80 -11.11 9.39 -12.27
CA GLN A 80 -9.83 9.72 -11.65
C GLN A 80 -9.97 10.62 -10.40
N LYS A 81 -10.90 11.58 -10.42
CA LYS A 81 -11.20 12.40 -9.24
C LYS A 81 -11.84 11.58 -8.12
N SER A 82 -12.68 10.60 -8.47
CA SER A 82 -13.30 9.68 -7.51
C SER A 82 -12.25 8.82 -6.82
N TYR A 83 -11.37 8.16 -7.56
CA TYR A 83 -10.29 7.33 -7.00
C TYR A 83 -9.36 8.13 -6.09
N ARG A 84 -9.01 9.37 -6.48
CA ARG A 84 -8.19 10.22 -5.63
C ARG A 84 -8.88 10.60 -4.32
N LYS A 85 -10.20 10.84 -4.35
CA LYS A 85 -10.99 11.16 -3.15
C LYS A 85 -11.06 9.96 -2.22
N GLU A 86 -11.26 8.78 -2.78
CA GLU A 86 -11.28 7.52 -2.05
C GLU A 86 -9.93 7.16 -1.43
N ALA A 87 -8.85 7.25 -2.20
CA ALA A 87 -7.49 7.06 -1.69
C ALA A 87 -7.17 8.02 -0.52
N LYS A 88 -7.58 9.29 -0.62
CA LYS A 88 -7.43 10.24 0.49
C LYS A 88 -8.27 9.88 1.73
N ARG A 89 -9.49 9.35 1.52
CA ARG A 89 -10.34 8.88 2.60
C ARG A 89 -9.70 7.69 3.32
N LEU A 90 -9.22 6.71 2.55
CA LEU A 90 -8.55 5.53 3.09
C LEU A 90 -7.27 5.91 3.84
N MET A 91 -6.45 6.80 3.26
CA MET A 91 -5.26 7.34 3.94
C MET A 91 -5.62 7.99 5.28
N LYS A 92 -6.69 8.78 5.33
CA LYS A 92 -7.16 9.39 6.57
C LYS A 92 -7.63 8.33 7.57
N GLU A 93 -8.35 7.30 7.13
CA GLU A 93 -8.77 6.21 8.00
C GLU A 93 -7.58 5.45 8.61
N ILE A 94 -6.54 5.20 7.82
CA ILE A 94 -5.30 4.57 8.31
C ILE A 94 -4.60 5.47 9.34
N GLN A 95 -4.57 6.79 9.11
CA GLN A 95 -4.05 7.74 10.10
C GLN A 95 -4.88 7.77 11.38
N ASP A 96 -6.20 7.76 11.27
CA ASP A 96 -7.11 7.77 12.42
C ASP A 96 -6.97 6.47 13.25
N LYS A 97 -6.56 5.35 12.63
CA LYS A 97 -6.23 4.08 13.32
C LYS A 97 -4.92 4.13 14.09
N ASN A 98 -3.99 5.03 13.76
CA ASN A 98 -2.78 5.26 14.56
C ASN A 98 -3.13 6.09 15.82
N ALA A 99 -3.90 5.49 16.73
CA ALA A 99 -4.45 6.16 17.91
C ALA A 99 -3.36 6.69 18.86
N GLU A 100 -2.21 6.03 18.89
CA GLU A 100 -1.07 6.39 19.73
C GLU A 100 -0.20 7.51 19.14
N GLN A 101 -0.55 8.03 17.95
CA GLN A 101 0.21 9.06 17.23
C GLN A 101 1.71 8.69 17.09
N ARG A 102 1.98 7.41 16.85
CA ARG A 102 3.36 6.93 16.63
C ARG A 102 4.00 7.71 15.50
N SER A 103 5.29 7.99 15.63
CA SER A 103 6.08 8.74 14.68
C SER A 103 6.48 7.89 13.48
N ILE A 104 5.50 7.54 12.65
CA ILE A 104 5.64 6.61 11.53
C ILE A 104 5.43 7.28 10.17
N SER A 105 5.87 6.59 9.11
CA SER A 105 5.64 6.96 7.70
C SER A 105 4.60 6.02 7.12
N ILE A 106 3.53 6.58 6.54
CA ILE A 106 2.45 5.79 5.91
C ILE A 106 2.44 6.11 4.41
N VAL A 107 2.62 5.07 3.61
CA VAL A 107 2.54 5.11 2.15
C VAL A 107 1.32 4.30 1.73
N LEU A 108 0.37 4.91 1.04
CA LEU A 108 -0.75 4.22 0.42
C LEU A 108 -0.52 4.15 -1.08
N GLU A 109 -0.36 2.95 -1.61
CA GLU A 109 -0.39 2.69 -3.03
C GLU A 109 -1.79 2.25 -3.44
N PHE A 110 -2.44 3.10 -4.24
CA PHE A 110 -3.74 2.84 -4.80
C PHE A 110 -3.60 2.50 -6.29
N ALA A 111 -3.65 1.22 -6.65
CA ALA A 111 -3.46 0.77 -8.02
C ALA A 111 -4.78 0.32 -8.66
N VAL A 112 -4.96 0.63 -9.95
CA VAL A 112 -6.10 0.17 -10.74
C VAL A 112 -5.64 -0.88 -11.73
N GLY A 113 -6.07 -2.14 -11.57
CA GLY A 113 -5.66 -3.23 -12.46
C GLY A 113 -5.69 -4.62 -11.83
N LYS A 114 -5.03 -5.58 -12.47
CA LYS A 114 -4.93 -6.96 -11.97
C LYS A 114 -3.90 -7.06 -10.85
N LEU A 115 -4.37 -7.37 -9.65
CA LEU A 115 -3.64 -7.58 -8.40
C LEU A 115 -2.26 -8.24 -8.57
N GLN A 116 -2.19 -9.35 -9.31
CA GLN A 116 -0.97 -10.16 -9.46
C GLN A 116 0.23 -9.43 -10.09
N GLN A 117 -0.01 -8.49 -11.00
CA GLN A 117 1.10 -7.75 -11.65
C GLN A 117 1.64 -6.62 -10.76
N THR A 118 0.78 -6.02 -9.94
CA THR A 118 1.17 -4.91 -9.04
C THR A 118 2.05 -5.38 -7.89
N PHE A 119 1.73 -6.53 -7.28
CA PHE A 119 2.54 -7.12 -6.21
C PHE A 119 3.97 -7.46 -6.68
N GLN A 120 4.12 -8.07 -7.87
CA GLN A 120 5.45 -8.41 -8.40
C GLN A 120 6.30 -7.17 -8.70
N LYS A 121 5.69 -6.09 -9.20
CA LYS A 121 6.38 -4.82 -9.45
C LYS A 121 6.83 -4.17 -8.14
N MET A 122 6.00 -4.20 -7.09
CA MET A 122 6.32 -3.61 -5.80
C MET A 122 7.43 -4.35 -5.03
N VAL A 123 7.42 -5.69 -5.03
CA VAL A 123 8.51 -6.48 -4.42
C VAL A 123 9.85 -6.23 -5.13
N SER A 124 9.82 -5.96 -6.45
CA SER A 124 11.04 -5.59 -7.20
C SER A 124 11.56 -4.19 -6.85
N LEU A 125 10.66 -3.24 -6.55
CA LEU A 125 10.99 -1.87 -6.17
C LEU A 125 11.50 -1.76 -4.72
N SER A 126 10.88 -2.48 -3.78
CA SER A 126 11.34 -2.54 -2.38
C SER A 126 12.71 -3.22 -2.24
N SER A 127 13.13 -4.02 -3.23
CA SER A 127 14.48 -4.59 -3.29
C SER A 127 15.54 -3.62 -3.81
N PHE A 128 15.14 -2.54 -4.51
CA PHE A 128 16.06 -1.60 -5.16
C PHE A 128 16.26 -0.29 -4.37
N MET A 129 15.33 0.06 -3.48
CA MET A 129 15.44 1.23 -2.61
C MET A 129 15.84 0.79 -1.18
N ASN A 130 17.15 0.62 -0.97
CA ASN A 130 17.88 0.43 0.31
C ASN A 130 17.69 -0.90 1.09
N PRO A 131 18.74 -1.76 1.22
CA PRO A 131 18.84 -2.76 2.29
C PRO A 131 19.36 -2.11 3.60
N PRO A 132 19.18 -2.66 4.82
CA PRO A 132 18.80 -4.02 5.22
C PRO A 132 17.48 -4.08 6.03
N CYS A 133 16.99 -5.28 6.33
CA CYS A 133 15.85 -5.54 7.24
C CYS A 133 14.44 -5.57 6.61
N LEU A 134 14.27 -6.20 5.44
CA LEU A 134 12.98 -6.84 5.14
C LEU A 134 12.94 -8.21 5.86
N SER A 135 12.46 -8.23 7.10
CA SER A 135 12.06 -9.50 7.72
C SER A 135 10.73 -9.90 7.10
N LEU A 136 10.79 -10.71 6.04
CA LEU A 136 9.64 -11.49 5.59
C LEU A 136 9.24 -12.36 6.78
N ALA A 137 8.11 -12.05 7.43
CA ALA A 137 7.51 -12.94 8.41
C ALA A 137 7.10 -14.22 7.65
N ARG A 138 7.99 -15.20 7.67
CA ARG A 138 7.74 -16.53 7.16
C ARG A 138 6.89 -17.20 8.23
N GLU A 139 5.63 -17.51 7.90
CA GLU A 139 4.79 -18.40 8.70
C GLU A 139 5.49 -19.75 8.83
N ASP A 140 6.15 -19.98 9.96
CA ASP A 140 6.35 -21.32 10.49
C ASP A 140 5.07 -21.72 11.21
N ALA A 141 4.09 -22.15 10.42
CA ALA A 141 2.95 -22.91 10.92
C ALA A 141 3.46 -24.30 11.34
N VAL A 142 3.23 -24.62 12.60
CA VAL A 142 3.41 -25.94 13.23
C VAL A 142 2.58 -27.01 12.50
#